data_AF-A0A1F9QBM1-F1
#
_entry.id   AF-A0A1F9QBM1-F1
#
_cell.length_a   1.000
_cell.length_b   1.000
_cell.length_c   1.000
_cell.angle_alpha   90.00
_cell.angle_beta   90.00
_cell.angle_gamma   90.00
#
_symmetry.space_group_name_H-M   'P 1'
#
loop_
_entity.id
_entity.type
_entity.pdbx_description
1 polymer ?
#
loop_
_entity_poly.entity_id
_entity_poly.type
_entity_poly.pdbx_seq_one_letter_code
_entity_poly.pdbx_strand_id
1 'polypeptide(L)'
;MRLKTVLPLLFAALAAGGLYNYTSALMAGGAHRLFISEQTTVGNSMPKTGGAYSLLGSTTQLGYGALAGGRYTVTSGVVNSWRPPQADLNAAHVYPNPCMSSRGCTGVTFTRLTLRATINIFTLSGEKVVTVEKSNNIDSAGWDLRNSAGAKVASGLYFFVVKGEGSVKKGKIVIVR
;
A
#
# COMPACT_ATOMS: atom_id res chain seq x y z
N MET A 1 35.58 -42.38 -29.64
CA MET A 1 34.84 -42.53 -28.36
C MET A 1 34.71 -41.20 -27.60
N ARG A 2 34.34 -40.07 -28.25
CA ARG A 2 34.21 -38.75 -27.59
C ARG A 2 33.01 -37.89 -28.03
N LEU A 3 32.09 -38.43 -28.84
CA LEU A 3 30.96 -37.64 -29.36
C LEU A 3 29.64 -37.85 -28.59
N LYS A 4 29.51 -38.95 -27.83
CA LYS A 4 28.27 -39.28 -27.11
C LYS A 4 28.09 -38.55 -25.77
N THR A 5 29.16 -38.01 -25.19
CA THR A 5 29.14 -37.27 -23.91
C THR A 5 29.05 -35.76 -24.08
N VAL A 6 29.39 -35.21 -25.25
CA VAL A 6 29.34 -33.76 -25.52
C VAL A 6 27.91 -33.28 -25.76
N LEU A 7 27.08 -34.10 -26.41
CA LEU A 7 25.69 -33.76 -26.73
C LEU A 7 24.78 -33.55 -25.50
N PRO A 8 24.80 -34.40 -24.45
CA PRO A 8 24.00 -34.16 -23.25
C PRO A 8 24.52 -32.98 -22.40
N LEU A 9 25.83 -32.71 -22.42
CA LEU A 9 26.42 -31.56 -21.72
C LEU A 9 26.05 -30.23 -22.39
N LEU A 10 25.99 -30.18 -23.73
CA LEU A 10 25.50 -29.00 -24.46
C LEU A 10 24.01 -28.76 -24.22
N PHE A 11 23.21 -29.82 -24.12
CA PHE A 11 21.77 -29.71 -23.84
C PHE A 11 21.49 -29.21 -22.41
N ALA A 12 22.27 -29.67 -21.43
CA ALA A 12 22.19 -29.18 -20.05
C ALA A 12 22.63 -27.71 -19.93
N ALA A 13 23.65 -27.29 -20.68
CA ALA A 13 24.12 -25.90 -20.71
C ALA A 13 23.12 -24.96 -21.42
N LEU A 14 22.43 -25.42 -22.48
CA LEU A 14 21.35 -24.65 -23.12
C LEU A 14 20.11 -24.53 -22.23
N ALA A 15 19.76 -25.59 -21.48
CA ALA A 15 18.65 -25.54 -20.53
C ALA A 15 18.95 -24.59 -19.35
N ALA A 16 20.19 -24.57 -18.85
CA ALA A 16 20.61 -23.65 -17.80
C ALA A 16 20.71 -22.19 -18.29
N GLY A 17 21.19 -21.96 -19.51
CA GLY A 17 21.26 -20.62 -20.12
C GLY A 17 19.88 -20.06 -20.52
N GLY A 18 18.95 -20.94 -20.88
CA GLY A 18 17.56 -20.57 -21.23
C GLY A 18 16.69 -20.22 -20.02
N LEU A 19 17.02 -20.73 -18.83
CA LEU A 19 16.23 -20.48 -17.61
C LEU A 19 16.75 -19.28 -16.78
N TYR A 20 17.98 -18.81 -17.04
CA TYR A 20 18.59 -17.73 -16.26
C TYR A 20 18.00 -16.33 -16.52
N ASN A 21 17.20 -16.16 -17.58
CA ASN A 21 16.63 -14.87 -17.99
C ASN A 21 15.10 -14.77 -17.85
N TYR A 22 14.43 -15.75 -17.26
CA TYR A 22 12.97 -15.73 -17.12
C TYR A 22 12.52 -15.97 -15.68
N THR A 23 12.89 -15.05 -14.79
CA THR A 23 12.07 -14.77 -13.60
C THR A 23 11.38 -13.41 -13.77
N SER A 24 10.90 -13.10 -14.97
CA SER A 24 9.84 -12.12 -15.15
C SER A 24 8.52 -12.85 -14.88
N ALA A 25 7.73 -12.34 -13.92
CA ALA A 25 6.36 -12.80 -13.76
C ALA A 25 5.62 -12.53 -15.09
N LEU A 26 5.40 -13.58 -15.87
CA LEU A 26 4.51 -13.55 -17.03
C LEU A 26 3.10 -13.24 -16.50
N MET A 27 2.70 -11.98 -16.58
CA MET A 27 1.28 -11.59 -16.52
C MET A 27 0.63 -12.14 -17.79
N ALA A 28 0.31 -13.43 -17.80
CA ALA A 28 -0.32 -14.09 -18.93
C ALA A 28 -1.82 -14.24 -18.65
N GLY A 29 -2.64 -13.67 -19.53
CA GLY A 29 -4.06 -14.03 -19.67
C GLY A 29 -5.02 -13.56 -18.57
N GLY A 30 -4.70 -12.50 -17.82
CA GLY A 30 -5.56 -12.00 -16.74
C GLY A 30 -5.61 -10.47 -16.65
N ALA A 31 -6.71 -9.95 -16.09
CA ALA A 31 -6.77 -8.57 -15.62
C ALA A 31 -6.09 -8.50 -14.24
N HIS A 32 -5.01 -7.71 -14.13
CA HIS A 32 -4.25 -7.57 -12.90
C HIS A 32 -4.36 -6.13 -12.37
N ARG A 33 -4.72 -5.98 -11.08
CA ARG A 33 -4.75 -4.67 -10.41
C ARG A 33 -3.38 -4.41 -9.80
N LEU A 34 -2.67 -3.42 -10.33
CA LEU A 34 -1.39 -2.94 -9.77
C LEU A 34 -1.64 -1.65 -8.99
N PHE A 35 -1.29 -1.64 -7.70
CA PHE A 35 -1.28 -0.41 -6.91
C PHE A 35 0.01 0.36 -7.21
N ILE A 36 -0.11 1.49 -7.91
CA ILE A 36 1.01 2.39 -8.21
C ILE A 36 1.07 3.45 -7.11
N SER A 37 2.27 3.68 -6.56
CA SER A 37 2.49 4.56 -5.41
C SER A 37 3.25 5.84 -5.76
N GLU A 38 3.25 6.33 -7.01
CA GLU A 38 4.03 7.50 -7.41
C GLU A 38 3.18 8.67 -7.94
N GLN A 39 3.70 9.89 -7.73
CA GLN A 39 3.05 11.19 -7.97
C GLN A 39 3.15 11.59 -9.46
N THR A 40 2.04 12.02 -10.07
CA THR A 40 1.87 12.22 -11.52
C THR A 40 2.22 13.62 -12.06
N THR A 41 3.26 14.31 -11.53
CA THR A 41 3.53 15.71 -11.94
C THR A 41 4.99 16.03 -12.27
N VAL A 42 5.75 15.10 -12.85
CA VAL A 42 6.97 15.45 -13.58
C VAL A 42 7.06 14.57 -14.82
N GLY A 43 7.16 15.18 -16.00
CA GLY A 43 7.51 14.46 -17.22
C GLY A 43 8.86 13.76 -17.02
N ASN A 44 8.87 12.43 -16.99
CA ASN A 44 10.11 11.68 -16.93
C ASN A 44 10.69 11.57 -18.35
N SER A 45 11.63 12.45 -18.67
CA SER A 45 12.39 12.47 -19.93
C SER A 45 13.55 11.46 -19.96
N MET A 46 13.74 10.67 -18.89
CA MET A 46 14.74 9.61 -18.82
C MET A 46 14.18 8.36 -18.09
N PRO A 47 14.54 7.14 -18.52
CA PRO A 47 14.17 5.91 -17.81
C PRO A 47 14.81 5.91 -16.41
N LYS A 48 14.00 6.03 -15.36
CA LYS A 48 14.49 5.86 -13.98
C LYS A 48 14.32 4.41 -13.59
N THR A 49 15.44 3.75 -13.34
CA THR A 49 15.51 2.35 -12.93
C THR A 49 15.40 2.29 -11.40
N GLY A 50 14.32 1.69 -10.90
CA GLY A 50 14.12 1.48 -9.47
C GLY A 50 13.24 0.26 -9.22
N GLY A 51 13.86 -0.83 -8.74
CA GLY A 51 13.26 -1.87 -7.91
C GLY A 51 12.16 -2.76 -8.49
N ALA A 52 10.98 -2.25 -8.82
CA ALA A 52 9.79 -3.10 -9.00
C ALA A 52 8.84 -2.77 -10.15
N TYR A 53 9.07 -1.70 -10.90
CA TYR A 53 8.48 -1.50 -12.24
C TYR A 53 9.08 -0.21 -12.81
N SER A 54 9.33 -0.18 -14.13
CA SER A 54 9.53 1.09 -14.84
C SER A 54 8.32 1.34 -15.73
N LEU A 55 7.57 2.40 -15.44
CA LEU A 55 6.48 2.86 -16.31
C LEU A 55 7.01 3.98 -17.20
N LEU A 56 7.07 3.71 -18.51
CA LEU A 56 7.27 4.74 -19.54
C LEU A 56 5.88 5.17 -20.05
N GLY A 57 5.44 6.35 -19.63
CA GLY A 57 4.17 6.95 -20.05
C GLY A 57 3.59 7.90 -19.01
N SER A 58 2.79 8.89 -19.45
CA SER A 58 2.02 9.74 -18.54
C SER A 58 0.71 9.05 -18.17
N THR A 59 0.53 8.77 -16.88
CA THR A 59 -0.79 8.49 -16.32
C THR A 59 -1.38 9.86 -15.95
N THR A 60 -2.15 10.44 -16.86
CA THR A 60 -2.72 11.79 -16.72
C THR A 60 -4.02 11.82 -15.92
N GLN A 61 -4.48 10.69 -15.36
CA GLN A 61 -5.80 10.66 -14.74
C GLN A 61 -5.86 9.79 -13.49
N LEU A 62 -6.43 10.35 -12.42
CA LEU A 62 -6.93 9.61 -11.27
C LEU A 62 -8.06 8.67 -11.74
N GLY A 63 -7.82 7.37 -11.82
CA GLY A 63 -8.84 6.41 -12.27
C GLY A 63 -8.27 5.08 -12.79
N TYR A 64 -9.08 4.36 -13.58
CA TYR A 64 -8.65 3.17 -14.33
C TYR A 64 -8.30 3.60 -15.75
N GLY A 65 -7.09 3.28 -16.23
CA GLY A 65 -6.64 3.56 -17.60
C GLY A 65 -6.18 2.29 -18.29
N ALA A 66 -6.72 2.01 -19.47
CA ALA A 66 -6.20 0.95 -20.34
C ALA A 66 -5.02 1.52 -21.14
N LEU A 67 -3.81 1.00 -20.87
CA LEU A 67 -2.63 1.34 -21.66
C LEU A 67 -2.46 0.27 -22.75
N ALA A 68 -2.37 0.69 -24.02
CA ALA A 68 -2.24 -0.20 -25.18
C ALA A 68 -1.09 0.26 -26.09
N GLY A 69 -0.39 -0.69 -26.73
CA GLY A 69 0.64 -0.42 -27.73
C GLY A 69 2.08 -0.19 -27.22
N GLY A 70 2.32 -0.24 -25.91
CA GLY A 70 3.65 -0.10 -25.28
C GLY A 70 4.25 -1.42 -24.78
N ARG A 71 5.59 -1.50 -24.70
CA ARG A 71 6.31 -2.54 -23.94
C ARG A 71 6.42 -2.11 -22.47
N TYR A 72 5.87 -2.90 -21.55
CA TYR A 72 5.97 -2.68 -20.09
C TYR A 72 6.85 -3.74 -19.45
N THR A 73 7.73 -3.33 -18.53
CA THR A 73 8.57 -4.25 -17.75
C THR A 73 8.26 -4.05 -16.26
N VAL A 74 7.78 -5.12 -15.61
CA VAL A 74 7.56 -5.17 -14.16
C VAL A 74 8.73 -5.95 -13.57
N THR A 75 9.57 -5.26 -12.79
CA THR A 75 10.67 -5.88 -12.03
C THR A 75 10.15 -6.19 -10.62
N SER A 76 10.84 -6.91 -9.75
CA SER A 76 10.41 -7.07 -8.35
C SER A 76 11.48 -6.53 -7.40
N GLY A 77 11.11 -5.66 -6.45
CA GLY A 77 12.05 -5.03 -5.51
C GLY A 77 11.42 -4.03 -4.55
N VAL A 78 12.18 -3.56 -3.55
CA VAL A 78 11.74 -2.52 -2.61
C VAL A 78 11.98 -1.15 -3.26
N VAL A 79 10.90 -0.45 -3.63
CA VAL A 79 10.95 0.87 -4.30
C VAL A 79 10.82 2.06 -3.34
N ASN A 80 10.39 1.82 -2.10
CA ASN A 80 10.30 2.81 -1.05
C ASN A 80 10.45 2.17 0.34
N SER A 81 10.84 2.97 1.34
CA SER A 81 10.86 2.56 2.74
C SER A 81 9.46 2.53 3.38
N TRP A 82 8.44 3.02 2.64
CA TRP A 82 7.08 3.20 3.12
C TRP A 82 6.20 2.02 2.69
N ARG A 83 5.36 1.54 3.62
CA ARG A 83 4.48 0.42 3.34
C ARG A 83 3.38 0.84 2.35
N PRO A 84 3.18 0.10 1.25
CA PRO A 84 2.14 0.41 0.29
C PRO A 84 0.74 0.13 0.89
N PRO A 85 -0.31 0.75 0.34
CA PRO A 85 -1.67 0.53 0.81
C PRO A 85 -2.07 -0.93 0.65
N GLN A 86 -2.95 -1.41 1.53
CA GLN A 86 -3.39 -2.79 1.57
C GLN A 86 -4.57 -3.04 0.61
N ALA A 87 -4.75 -4.29 0.18
CA ALA A 87 -5.89 -4.68 -0.65
C ALA A 87 -7.21 -4.68 0.13
N ASP A 88 -7.14 -4.96 1.44
CA ASP A 88 -8.28 -5.00 2.36
C ASP A 88 -7.89 -4.46 3.74
N LEU A 89 -8.88 -4.31 4.62
CA LEU A 89 -8.72 -3.80 5.98
C LEU A 89 -8.60 -4.90 7.05
N ASN A 90 -8.40 -6.17 6.70
CA ASN A 90 -8.41 -7.27 7.69
C ASN A 90 -7.32 -7.07 8.75
N ALA A 91 -6.15 -6.63 8.32
CA ALA A 91 -5.01 -6.36 9.18
C ALA A 91 -4.98 -4.93 9.78
N ALA A 92 -5.94 -4.07 9.43
CA ALA A 92 -6.00 -2.70 9.90
C ALA A 92 -6.12 -2.63 11.42
N HIS A 93 -5.31 -1.76 12.03
CA HIS A 93 -5.31 -1.51 13.48
C HIS A 93 -4.75 -0.12 13.76
N VAL A 94 -4.83 0.27 15.03
CA VAL A 94 -4.44 1.59 15.52
C VAL A 94 -3.43 1.47 16.65
N TYR A 95 -2.42 2.34 16.63
CA TYR A 95 -1.38 2.39 17.65
C TYR A 95 -0.94 3.84 17.94
N PRO A 96 -0.46 4.14 19.15
CA PRO A 96 -0.50 3.26 20.33
C PRO A 96 -1.93 3.12 20.87
N ASN A 97 -2.23 1.99 21.51
CA ASN A 97 -3.49 1.73 22.18
C ASN A 97 -3.24 0.89 23.44
N PRO A 98 -3.35 1.46 24.66
CA PRO A 98 -3.84 2.79 24.98
C PRO A 98 -2.89 3.92 24.57
N CYS A 99 -3.43 5.09 24.23
CA CYS A 99 -2.67 6.32 24.07
C CYS A 99 -2.62 7.07 25.42
N MET A 100 -1.46 7.10 26.04
CA MET A 100 -1.24 7.70 27.36
C MET A 100 -0.45 9.01 27.25
N SER A 101 -1.03 10.14 27.65
CA SER A 101 -0.33 11.43 27.67
C SER A 101 0.82 11.44 28.65
N SER A 102 0.74 10.70 29.76
CA SER A 102 1.85 10.47 30.69
C SER A 102 3.07 9.79 30.05
N ARG A 103 2.88 9.06 28.94
CA ARG A 103 3.96 8.46 28.14
C ARG A 103 4.30 9.27 26.87
N GLY A 104 3.86 10.52 26.80
CA GLY A 104 4.12 11.41 25.66
C GLY A 104 3.26 11.15 24.43
N CYS A 105 2.18 10.36 24.54
CA CYS A 105 1.29 10.15 23.40
C CYS A 105 0.47 11.40 23.08
N THR A 106 0.70 11.97 21.89
CA THR A 106 -0.01 13.16 21.37
C THR A 106 -1.00 12.85 20.26
N GLY A 107 -1.00 11.61 19.74
CA GLY A 107 -1.77 11.17 18.59
C GLY A 107 -1.73 9.66 18.42
N VAL A 108 -2.65 9.14 17.62
CA VAL A 108 -2.67 7.73 17.20
C VAL A 108 -2.56 7.62 15.68
N THR A 109 -2.02 6.50 15.21
CA THR A 109 -1.88 6.17 13.80
C THR A 109 -2.68 4.92 13.49
N PHE A 110 -3.55 5.02 12.50
CA PHE A 110 -4.17 3.88 11.85
C PHE A 110 -3.22 3.38 10.75
N THR A 111 -2.95 2.08 10.68
CA THR A 111 -2.05 1.44 9.70
C THR A 111 -2.71 0.24 9.05
N ARG A 112 -2.08 -0.28 7.99
CA ARG A 112 -2.60 -1.35 7.13
C ARG A 112 -3.95 -0.96 6.50
N LEU A 113 -4.04 0.28 6.05
CA LEU A 113 -5.20 0.86 5.39
C LEU A 113 -5.12 0.65 3.87
N THR A 114 -6.28 0.65 3.23
CA THR A 114 -6.44 0.66 1.77
C THR A 114 -6.01 1.99 1.17
N LEU A 115 -5.88 2.07 -0.16
CA LEU A 115 -5.47 3.30 -0.88
C LEU A 115 -6.38 4.48 -0.50
N ARG A 116 -7.69 4.26 -0.55
CA ARG A 116 -8.72 5.17 -0.04
C ARG A 116 -9.38 4.56 1.18
N ALA A 117 -9.40 5.30 2.29
CA ALA A 117 -10.05 4.88 3.52
C ALA A 117 -10.67 6.07 4.24
N THR A 118 -11.88 5.86 4.78
CA THR A 118 -12.57 6.81 5.64
C THR A 118 -12.65 6.23 7.05
N ILE A 119 -12.10 6.95 8.03
CA ILE A 119 -12.07 6.55 9.43
C ILE A 119 -13.04 7.44 10.20
N ASN A 120 -14.12 6.85 10.73
CA ASN A 120 -15.05 7.57 11.61
C ASN A 120 -14.78 7.16 13.05
N ILE A 121 -14.67 8.14 13.95
CA ILE A 121 -14.37 7.94 15.36
C ILE A 121 -15.57 8.40 16.20
N PHE A 122 -15.95 7.61 17.19
CA PHE A 122 -17.13 7.80 18.01
C PHE A 122 -16.83 7.68 19.50
N THR A 123 -17.59 8.39 20.32
CA THR A 123 -17.61 8.22 21.78
C THR A 123 -18.34 6.92 22.18
N LEU A 124 -18.30 6.57 23.47
CA LEU A 124 -19.07 5.46 24.03
C LEU A 124 -20.60 5.65 23.86
N SER A 125 -21.09 6.89 23.85
CA SER A 125 -22.50 7.21 23.61
C SER A 125 -22.90 7.16 22.12
N GLY A 126 -21.95 6.87 21.22
CA GLY A 126 -22.21 6.81 19.78
C GLY A 126 -22.14 8.18 19.07
N GLU A 127 -21.75 9.24 19.77
CA GLU A 127 -21.54 10.56 19.17
C GLU A 127 -20.31 10.54 18.28
N LYS A 128 -20.42 11.10 17.07
CA LYS A 128 -19.30 11.20 16.14
C LYS A 128 -18.34 12.30 16.57
N VAL A 129 -17.09 11.92 16.84
CA VAL A 129 -16.01 12.81 17.25
C VAL A 129 -15.39 13.51 16.05
N VAL A 130 -14.98 12.72 15.04
CA VAL A 130 -14.29 13.22 13.85
C VAL A 130 -14.33 12.18 12.73
N THR A 131 -14.16 12.64 11.49
CA THR A 131 -13.86 11.81 10.32
C THR A 131 -12.45 12.12 9.84
N VAL A 132 -11.62 11.10 9.65
CA VAL A 132 -10.29 11.20 9.04
C VAL A 132 -10.33 10.52 7.68
N GLU A 133 -10.01 11.28 6.63
CA GLU A 133 -9.96 10.78 5.25
C GLU A 133 -8.52 10.48 4.84
N LYS A 134 -8.33 9.37 4.13
CA LYS A 134 -7.04 8.95 3.60
C LYS A 134 -7.18 8.66 2.11
N SER A 135 -6.37 9.32 1.29
CA SER A 135 -6.40 9.22 -0.18
C SER A 135 -5.01 9.19 -0.84
N ASN A 136 -3.95 8.96 -0.05
CA ASN A 136 -2.56 8.93 -0.48
C ASN A 136 -2.01 7.51 -0.70
N ASN A 137 -0.74 7.41 -1.11
CA ASN A 137 -0.02 6.18 -1.46
C ASN A 137 0.62 5.43 -0.27
N ILE A 138 0.42 5.86 0.97
CA ILE A 138 0.91 5.17 2.18
C ILE A 138 -0.21 4.35 2.82
N ASP A 139 0.10 3.35 3.66
CA ASP A 139 -0.91 2.51 4.32
C ASP A 139 -1.44 3.08 5.65
N SER A 140 -1.20 4.36 5.93
CA SER A 140 -1.45 4.94 7.25
C SER A 140 -2.14 6.30 7.23
N ALA A 141 -2.80 6.63 8.34
CA ALA A 141 -3.43 7.92 8.60
C ALA A 141 -3.34 8.25 10.11
N GLY A 142 -2.96 9.49 10.42
CA GLY A 142 -2.84 9.96 11.79
C GLY A 142 -4.11 10.65 12.30
N TRP A 143 -4.36 10.54 13.60
CA TRP A 143 -5.34 11.34 14.33
C TRP A 143 -4.69 11.98 15.55
N ASP A 144 -4.81 13.30 15.69
CA ASP A 144 -4.18 14.14 16.71
C ASP A 144 -5.03 14.27 18.00
N LEU A 145 -6.01 13.38 18.18
CA LEU A 145 -6.92 13.34 19.33
C LEU A 145 -7.76 14.62 19.49
N ARG A 146 -8.11 15.26 18.37
CA ARG A 146 -9.05 16.39 18.33
C ARG A 146 -10.38 15.98 17.71
N ASN A 147 -11.46 16.61 18.16
CA ASN A 147 -12.76 16.50 17.53
C ASN A 147 -12.85 17.41 16.29
N SER A 148 -13.98 17.36 15.58
CA SER A 148 -14.26 18.22 14.42
C SER A 148 -14.22 19.72 14.71
N ALA A 149 -14.41 20.14 15.98
CA ALA A 149 -14.30 21.53 16.42
C ALA A 149 -12.85 21.92 16.79
N GLY A 150 -11.86 21.02 16.63
CA GLY A 150 -10.46 21.26 16.98
C GLY A 150 -10.16 21.17 18.48
N ALA A 151 -11.12 20.82 19.33
CA ALA A 151 -10.91 20.62 20.75
C ALA A 151 -10.30 19.24 21.03
N LYS A 152 -9.37 19.17 21.99
CA LYS A 152 -8.81 17.89 22.46
C LYS A 152 -9.92 17.06 23.10
N VAL A 153 -9.99 15.79 22.75
CA VAL A 153 -10.99 14.87 23.32
C VAL A 153 -10.72 14.58 24.81
N ALA A 154 -11.68 14.02 25.54
CA ALA A 154 -11.46 13.63 26.93
C ALA A 154 -10.71 12.29 27.03
N SER A 155 -10.29 11.90 28.25
CA SER A 155 -9.91 10.52 28.53
C SER A 155 -11.14 9.61 28.40
N GLY A 156 -10.98 8.42 27.84
CA GLY A 156 -12.09 7.49 27.68
C GLY A 156 -11.88 6.41 26.63
N LEU A 157 -12.91 5.58 26.47
CA LEU A 157 -13.02 4.58 25.41
C LEU A 157 -13.71 5.20 24.19
N TYR A 158 -13.07 5.04 23.03
CA TYR A 158 -13.58 5.48 21.74
C TYR A 158 -13.71 4.28 20.82
N PHE A 159 -14.70 4.32 19.92
CA PHE A 159 -14.86 3.35 18.85
C PHE A 159 -14.45 3.96 17.53
N PHE A 160 -13.94 3.13 16.63
CA PHE A 160 -13.67 3.55 15.26
C PHE A 160 -14.25 2.57 14.25
N VAL A 161 -14.62 3.12 13.10
CA VAL A 161 -15.04 2.38 11.91
C VAL A 161 -14.24 2.88 10.73
N VAL A 162 -13.41 2.02 10.16
CA VAL A 162 -12.68 2.25 8.92
C VAL A 162 -13.43 1.59 7.77
N LYS A 163 -13.70 2.33 6.71
CA LYS A 163 -14.26 1.82 5.45
C LYS A 163 -13.29 2.08 4.32
N GLY A 164 -13.06 1.11 3.44
CA GLY A 164 -12.15 1.26 2.31
C GLY A 164 -12.17 0.06 1.37
N GLU A 165 -12.21 0.33 0.06
CA GLU A 165 -12.20 -0.69 -1.01
C GLU A 165 -13.20 -1.85 -0.78
N GLY A 166 -14.41 -1.54 -0.31
CA GLY A 166 -15.46 -2.55 -0.04
C GLY A 166 -15.29 -3.33 1.27
N SER A 167 -14.19 -3.13 1.99
CA SER A 167 -13.95 -3.74 3.30
C SER A 167 -14.23 -2.76 4.45
N VAL A 168 -14.54 -3.31 5.63
CA VAL A 168 -14.84 -2.54 6.85
C VAL A 168 -14.08 -3.13 8.03
N LYS A 169 -13.36 -2.28 8.78
CA LYS A 169 -12.75 -2.64 10.06
C LYS A 169 -13.37 -1.82 11.18
N LYS A 170 -13.72 -2.50 12.28
CA LYS A 170 -14.18 -1.87 13.51
C LYS A 170 -13.17 -2.14 14.62
N GLY A 171 -13.07 -1.24 15.58
CA GLY A 171 -12.24 -1.45 16.76
C GLY A 171 -12.45 -0.38 17.82
N LYS A 172 -11.60 -0.43 18.84
CA LYS A 172 -11.64 0.42 20.02
C LYS A 172 -10.29 1.06 20.29
N ILE A 173 -10.30 2.27 20.84
CA ILE A 173 -9.10 3.02 21.26
C ILE A 173 -9.35 3.54 22.67
N VAL A 174 -8.35 3.42 23.54
CA VAL A 174 -8.37 4.00 24.88
C VAL A 174 -7.45 5.21 24.91
N ILE A 175 -7.97 6.35 25.37
CA ILE A 175 -7.22 7.59 25.57
C ILE A 175 -7.13 7.86 27.08
N VAL A 176 -5.91 8.09 27.57
CA VAL A 176 -5.62 8.41 28.97
C VAL A 176 -4.79 9.69 28.99
N ARG A 177 -5.37 10.78 29.50
CA ARG A 177 -4.66 12.04 29.75
C ARG A 177 -4.01 12.07 31.13
#